data_AF-A0A7S4JFE4-F1
#
_entry.id   AF-A0A7S4JFE4-F1
#
_cell.length_a   1.000
_cell.length_b   1.000
_cell.length_c   1.000
_cell.angle_alpha   90.00
_cell.angle_beta   90.00
_cell.angle_gamma   90.00
#
_symmetry.space_group_name_H-M   'P 1'
#
loop_
_entity.id
_entity.type
_entity.pdbx_description
1 polymer ?
#
loop_
_entity_poly.entity_id
_entity_poly.type
_entity_poly.pdbx_seq_one_letter_code
_entity_poly.pdbx_strand_id
1 'polypeptide(L)'
;MTAAFALSTSAGEKPPSTPAPSDPHKFLEDVLGDKSLDWVKARNKECISALGDPTATERYRRILAILDSKDKIPSVRQIGDGYLYNFWQDEKHVQGIWRKTTLDSYRSNELEWTTVLDLDALPPPTTGTASTWVWHGSSLLEEGPGGKWDRALISLSPGGSDADITREMDLVTEKFVDPEDGGFALLEAAKTSVDYRSRDEVLVGTDFEGDGSSLTDSGYPRVIKSWKRGTPLADA
;
A
#
# COMPACT_ATOMS: atom_id res chain seq x y z
N MET A 1 -56.94 -54.75 -3.45
CA MET A 1 -57.25 -53.57 -4.26
C MET A 1 -57.00 -52.36 -3.38
N THR A 2 -55.79 -51.81 -3.41
CA THR A 2 -55.43 -50.57 -2.71
C THR A 2 -54.32 -49.91 -3.51
N ALA A 3 -54.56 -48.66 -3.91
CA ALA A 3 -53.84 -47.93 -4.95
C ALA A 3 -52.51 -47.37 -4.48
N ALA A 4 -51.52 -47.37 -5.38
CA ALA A 4 -50.26 -46.64 -5.23
C ALA A 4 -50.46 -45.16 -5.64
N PHE A 5 -50.03 -44.23 -4.79
CA PHE A 5 -49.94 -42.81 -5.10
C PHE A 5 -48.56 -42.49 -5.69
N ALA A 6 -48.51 -42.03 -6.94
CA ALA A 6 -47.31 -41.45 -7.53
C ALA A 6 -47.28 -39.94 -7.23
N LEU A 7 -46.22 -39.48 -6.56
CA LEU A 7 -45.93 -38.05 -6.42
C LEU A 7 -45.23 -37.55 -7.69
N SER A 8 -45.91 -36.71 -8.45
CA SER A 8 -45.34 -35.95 -9.57
C SER A 8 -44.61 -34.72 -9.02
N THR A 9 -43.29 -34.68 -9.14
CA THR A 9 -42.49 -33.48 -8.88
C THR A 9 -42.59 -32.53 -10.06
N SER A 10 -43.36 -31.44 -9.89
CA SER A 10 -43.35 -30.31 -10.81
C SER A 10 -42.03 -29.56 -10.68
N ALA A 11 -41.19 -29.58 -11.71
CA ALA A 11 -40.06 -28.66 -11.82
C ALA A 11 -40.62 -27.23 -11.92
N GLY A 12 -40.35 -26.40 -10.90
CA GLY A 12 -40.71 -24.99 -10.91
C GLY A 12 -39.89 -24.27 -11.99
N GLU A 13 -40.58 -23.78 -13.02
CA GLU A 13 -39.99 -22.97 -14.07
C GLU A 13 -39.48 -21.66 -13.46
N LYS A 14 -38.18 -21.41 -13.58
CA LYS A 14 -37.54 -20.18 -13.11
C LYS A 14 -38.18 -19.01 -13.88
N PRO A 15 -38.77 -18.01 -13.21
CA PRO A 15 -39.40 -16.90 -13.92
C PRO A 15 -38.36 -16.22 -14.82
N PRO A 16 -38.76 -15.74 -16.01
CA PRO A 16 -37.86 -15.06 -16.93
C PRO A 16 -37.22 -13.88 -16.21
N SER A 17 -35.88 -13.84 -16.20
CA SER A 17 -35.14 -12.69 -15.68
C SER A 17 -35.48 -11.47 -16.52
N THR A 18 -36.20 -10.51 -15.95
CA THR A 18 -36.35 -9.17 -16.54
C THR A 18 -34.95 -8.65 -16.88
N PRO A 19 -34.69 -8.22 -18.13
CA PRO A 19 -33.40 -7.62 -18.46
C PRO A 19 -33.20 -6.42 -17.54
N ALA A 20 -32.07 -6.40 -16.83
CA ALA A 20 -31.72 -5.27 -15.99
C ALA A 20 -31.75 -4.00 -16.84
N PRO A 21 -32.32 -2.88 -16.34
CA PRO A 21 -32.29 -1.62 -17.07
C PRO A 21 -30.83 -1.31 -17.44
N SER A 22 -30.60 -0.86 -18.68
CA SER A 22 -29.25 -0.53 -19.14
C SER A 22 -28.70 0.58 -18.25
N ASP A 23 -27.61 0.31 -17.53
CA ASP A 23 -26.96 1.32 -16.70
C ASP A 23 -26.23 2.33 -17.61
N PRO A 24 -26.70 3.58 -17.71
CA PRO A 24 -26.07 4.59 -18.55
C PRO A 24 -24.67 5.00 -18.04
N HIS A 25 -24.34 4.64 -16.78
CA HIS A 25 -23.10 4.98 -16.11
C HIS A 25 -22.12 3.81 -16.04
N LYS A 26 -22.43 2.65 -16.63
CA LYS A 26 -21.56 1.46 -16.60
C LYS A 26 -20.11 1.74 -17.00
N PHE A 27 -19.87 2.70 -17.89
CA PHE A 27 -18.52 3.06 -18.29
C PHE A 27 -17.66 3.57 -17.11
N LEU A 28 -18.26 4.14 -16.07
CA LEU A 28 -17.58 4.60 -14.85
C LEU A 28 -17.03 3.45 -14.00
N GLU A 29 -17.44 2.20 -14.26
CA GLU A 29 -16.87 1.01 -13.59
C GLU A 29 -15.42 0.75 -14.03
N ASP A 30 -15.04 1.17 -15.25
CA ASP A 30 -13.64 1.17 -15.68
C ASP A 30 -12.95 2.43 -15.13
N VAL A 31 -12.51 2.36 -13.88
CA VAL A 31 -12.03 3.51 -13.10
C VAL A 31 -10.74 4.14 -13.62
N LEU A 32 -9.95 3.41 -14.42
CA LEU A 32 -8.73 3.90 -15.07
C LEU A 32 -8.92 4.20 -16.56
N GLY A 33 -10.09 3.88 -17.12
CA GLY A 33 -10.39 4.14 -18.53
C GLY A 33 -10.47 5.63 -18.85
N ASP A 34 -9.96 6.02 -20.03
CA ASP A 34 -9.91 7.41 -20.48
C ASP A 34 -11.26 8.12 -20.39
N LYS A 35 -12.35 7.43 -20.75
CA LYS A 35 -13.70 7.98 -20.71
C LYS A 35 -14.15 8.31 -19.27
N SER A 36 -13.80 7.47 -18.31
CA SER A 36 -14.11 7.70 -16.89
C SER A 36 -13.28 8.84 -16.34
N LEU A 37 -11.98 8.84 -16.63
CA LEU A 37 -11.07 9.90 -16.20
C LEU A 37 -11.47 11.27 -16.77
N ASP A 38 -11.85 11.34 -18.05
CA ASP A 38 -12.31 12.59 -18.66
C ASP A 38 -13.64 13.07 -18.08
N TRP A 39 -14.56 12.15 -17.77
CA TRP A 39 -15.78 12.50 -17.05
C TRP A 39 -15.48 13.08 -15.66
N VAL A 40 -14.58 12.46 -14.90
CA VAL A 40 -14.15 12.94 -13.56
C VAL A 40 -13.49 14.32 -13.67
N LYS A 41 -12.58 14.53 -14.63
CA LYS A 41 -11.96 15.85 -14.87
C LYS A 41 -13.00 16.93 -15.12
N ALA A 42 -14.02 16.64 -15.94
CA ALA A 42 -15.11 17.58 -16.23
C ALA A 42 -15.93 17.94 -14.98
N ARG A 43 -16.31 16.93 -14.19
CA ARG A 43 -17.06 17.14 -12.93
C ARG A 43 -16.23 17.89 -11.88
N ASN A 44 -14.94 17.58 -11.76
CA ASN A 44 -14.03 18.30 -10.87
C ASN A 44 -13.92 19.78 -11.27
N LYS A 45 -13.81 20.07 -12.57
CA LYS A 45 -13.78 21.45 -13.07
C LYS A 45 -15.07 22.21 -12.75
N GLU A 46 -16.23 21.59 -12.92
CA GLU A 46 -17.53 22.17 -12.56
C GLU A 46 -17.59 22.48 -11.05
N CYS A 47 -17.17 21.53 -10.22
CA CYS A 47 -17.13 21.68 -8.77
C CYS A 47 -16.23 22.85 -8.33
N ILE A 48 -14.98 22.90 -8.82
CA ILE A 48 -14.04 23.98 -8.51
C ILE A 48 -14.55 25.34 -9.02
N SER A 49 -15.20 25.38 -10.19
CA SER A 49 -15.78 26.63 -10.70
C SER A 49 -16.93 27.15 -9.82
N ALA A 50 -17.71 26.24 -9.23
CA ALA A 50 -18.85 26.60 -8.38
C ALA A 50 -18.45 26.95 -6.95
N LEU A 51 -17.48 26.22 -6.37
CA LEU A 51 -17.07 26.38 -4.96
C LEU A 51 -15.84 27.27 -4.78
N GLY A 52 -15.09 27.51 -5.85
CA GLY A 52 -13.78 28.16 -5.82
C GLY A 52 -12.65 27.21 -5.46
N ASP A 53 -11.42 27.63 -5.73
CA ASP A 53 -10.22 26.87 -5.36
C ASP A 53 -9.99 26.95 -3.84
N PRO A 54 -10.06 25.83 -3.10
CA PRO A 54 -9.86 25.82 -1.66
C PRO A 54 -8.48 26.33 -1.26
N THR A 55 -7.45 26.16 -2.11
CA THR A 55 -6.08 26.56 -1.82
C THR A 55 -5.92 28.09 -1.65
N ALA A 56 -6.83 28.87 -2.25
CA ALA A 56 -6.87 30.32 -2.10
C ALA A 56 -7.45 30.79 -0.75
N THR A 57 -8.12 29.90 -0.01
CA THR A 57 -8.84 30.26 1.21
C THR A 57 -7.92 30.42 2.43
N GLU A 58 -8.33 31.29 3.38
CA GLU A 58 -7.65 31.42 4.67
C GLU A 58 -7.65 30.10 5.46
N ARG A 59 -8.75 29.34 5.36
CA ARG A 59 -8.90 28.06 6.04
C ARG A 59 -7.85 27.07 5.56
N TYR A 60 -7.63 26.96 4.25
CA TYR A 60 -6.60 26.09 3.70
C TYR A 60 -5.22 26.48 4.20
N ARG A 61 -4.84 27.77 4.10
CA ARG A 61 -3.55 28.26 4.57
C ARG A 61 -3.33 27.98 6.06
N ARG A 62 -4.35 28.13 6.89
CA ARG A 62 -4.28 27.81 8.33
C ARG A 62 -4.09 26.31 8.58
N ILE A 63 -4.81 25.44 7.86
CA ILE A 63 -4.66 23.99 8.01
C ILE A 63 -3.27 23.55 7.54
N LEU A 64 -2.82 24.05 6.38
CA LEU A 64 -1.49 23.76 5.84
C LEU A 64 -0.39 24.19 6.82
N ALA A 65 -0.48 25.40 7.40
CA ALA A 65 0.49 25.86 8.40
C ALA A 65 0.57 24.96 9.65
N ILE A 66 -0.53 24.32 10.04
CA ILE A 66 -0.53 23.35 11.15
C ILE A 66 0.09 22.02 10.70
N LEU A 67 -0.28 21.54 9.51
CA LEU A 67 0.23 20.28 8.96
C LEU A 67 1.73 20.36 8.62
N ASP A 68 2.25 21.52 8.22
CA ASP A 68 3.66 21.75 7.92
C ASP A 68 4.44 22.31 9.11
N SER A 69 3.80 22.46 10.27
CA SER A 69 4.44 23.05 11.46
C SER A 69 5.69 22.26 11.85
N LYS A 70 6.77 23.01 12.13
CA LYS A 70 8.02 22.45 12.67
C LYS A 70 7.91 22.06 14.15
N ASP A 71 6.83 22.47 14.82
CA ASP A 71 6.56 22.13 16.22
C ASP A 71 5.82 20.79 16.37
N LYS A 72 5.50 20.11 15.26
CA LYS A 72 4.93 18.76 15.28
C LYS A 72 5.86 17.81 16.04
N ILE A 73 5.29 17.02 16.94
CA ILE A 73 6.07 16.04 17.73
C ILE A 73 6.39 14.84 16.81
N PRO A 74 7.67 14.50 16.57
CA PRO A 74 8.03 13.32 15.80
C PRO A 74 7.73 12.06 16.61
N SER A 75 6.63 11.36 16.29
CA SER A 75 6.34 10.07 16.90
C SER A 75 7.39 9.05 16.44
N VAL A 76 8.06 8.42 17.42
CA VAL A 76 9.15 7.47 17.17
C VAL A 76 8.79 6.06 17.59
N ARG A 77 9.35 5.09 16.87
CA ARG A 77 9.41 3.69 17.29
C ARG A 77 10.88 3.32 17.51
N GLN A 78 11.17 2.68 18.64
CA GLN A 78 12.49 2.10 18.85
C GLN A 78 12.62 0.82 18.03
N ILE A 79 13.74 0.70 17.31
CA ILE A 79 14.10 -0.49 16.53
C ILE A 79 15.47 -0.95 17.02
N GLY A 80 15.53 -2.17 17.55
CA GLY A 80 16.70 -2.68 18.25
C GLY A 80 17.15 -1.82 19.42
N ASP A 81 18.45 -1.85 19.71
CA ASP A 81 18.98 -1.39 21.00
C ASP A 81 19.58 0.03 20.99
N GLY A 82 19.28 0.87 19.99
CA GLY A 82 19.94 2.18 19.93
C GLY A 82 19.32 3.28 19.08
N TYR A 83 18.39 2.96 18.18
CA TYR A 83 17.82 3.95 17.27
C TYR A 83 16.30 4.08 17.38
N LEU A 84 15.87 5.33 17.29
CA LEU A 84 14.48 5.76 17.24
C LEU A 84 14.15 6.17 15.81
N TYR A 85 13.16 5.54 15.20
CA TYR A 85 12.78 5.75 13.81
C TYR A 85 11.48 6.55 13.74
N ASN A 86 11.41 7.44 12.76
CA ASN A 86 10.27 8.29 12.49
C ASN A 86 10.05 8.39 10.98
N PHE A 87 8.79 8.27 10.55
CA PHE A 87 8.37 8.72 9.23
C PHE A 87 7.84 10.15 9.36
N TRP A 88 8.24 11.03 8.44
CA TRP A 88 7.94 12.45 8.50
C TRP A 88 7.52 12.99 7.14
N GLN A 89 6.57 13.92 7.16
CA GLN A 89 6.17 14.70 6.00
C GLN A 89 6.11 16.17 6.37
N ASP A 90 6.52 17.02 5.45
CA ASP A 90 6.43 18.48 5.55
C ASP A 90 6.55 19.13 4.17
N GLU A 91 6.72 20.45 4.11
CA GLU A 91 6.79 21.21 2.87
C GLU A 91 8.01 20.88 1.99
N LYS A 92 9.03 20.20 2.55
CA LYS A 92 10.21 19.75 1.80
C LYS A 92 10.12 18.27 1.44
N HIS A 93 9.61 17.45 2.36
CA HIS A 93 9.42 16.02 2.17
C HIS A 93 7.92 15.71 2.04
N VAL A 94 7.37 15.96 0.84
CA VAL A 94 5.93 15.88 0.56
C VAL A 94 5.47 14.42 0.52
N GLN A 95 6.19 13.56 -0.21
CA GLN A 95 5.95 12.11 -0.19
C GLN A 95 6.46 11.49 1.11
N GLY A 96 7.51 12.08 1.68
CA GLY A 96 7.94 11.84 3.05
C GLY A 96 9.33 11.22 3.16
N ILE A 97 9.82 11.20 4.39
CA ILE A 97 11.15 10.73 4.73
C ILE A 97 11.09 9.81 5.93
N TRP A 98 11.70 8.63 5.81
CA TRP A 98 11.97 7.73 6.90
C TRP A 98 13.38 8.01 7.42
N ARG A 99 13.48 8.30 8.72
CA ARG A 99 14.70 8.80 9.37
C ARG A 99 14.87 8.20 10.74
N LYS A 100 16.10 8.21 11.25
CA LYS A 100 16.45 7.71 12.59
C LYS A 100 17.25 8.71 13.40
N THR A 101 17.17 8.59 14.72
CA THR A 101 17.94 9.36 15.70
C THR A 101 18.30 8.48 16.90
N THR A 102 19.19 8.95 17.77
CA THR A 102 19.51 8.28 19.04
C THR A 102 18.56 8.75 20.15
N LEU A 103 18.42 7.95 21.21
CA LEU A 103 17.61 8.37 22.37
C LEU A 103 18.14 9.65 23.03
N ASP A 104 19.46 9.81 23.07
CA ASP A 104 20.10 11.00 23.66
C ASP A 104 19.79 12.27 22.86
N SER A 105 19.91 12.21 21.53
CA SER A 105 19.55 13.34 20.66
C SER A 105 18.04 13.63 20.75
N TYR A 106 17.21 12.59 20.74
CA TYR A 106 15.75 12.73 20.85
C TYR A 106 15.27 13.42 22.13
N ARG A 107 16.02 13.27 23.23
CA ARG A 107 15.74 13.93 24.52
C ARG A 107 16.30 15.35 24.62
N SER A 108 17.17 15.72 23.69
CA SER A 108 17.83 17.01 23.67
C SER A 108 16.99 18.05 22.91
N ASN A 109 17.36 19.33 23.02
CA ASN A 109 16.76 20.38 22.21
C ASN A 109 17.33 20.43 20.77
N GLU A 110 18.39 19.68 20.48
CA GLU A 110 19.07 19.63 19.19
C GLU A 110 18.86 18.24 18.56
N LEU A 111 17.71 18.09 17.88
CA LEU A 111 17.31 16.84 17.25
C LEU A 111 18.10 16.60 15.96
N GLU A 112 19.02 15.65 16.00
CA GLU A 112 19.81 15.19 14.87
C GLU A 112 19.14 13.98 14.23
N TRP A 113 18.77 14.11 12.96
CA TRP A 113 18.15 13.04 12.19
C TRP A 113 19.09 12.57 11.09
N THR A 114 19.23 11.25 10.97
CA THR A 114 19.87 10.61 9.82
C THR A 114 18.79 10.05 8.91
N THR A 115 18.82 10.43 7.63
CA THR A 115 17.93 9.89 6.60
C THR A 115 18.20 8.41 6.41
N VAL A 116 17.14 7.60 6.40
CA VAL A 116 17.19 6.17 6.07
C VAL A 116 16.64 5.96 4.67
N LEU A 117 15.47 6.51 4.38
CA LEU A 117 14.85 6.48 3.05
C LEU A 117 14.13 7.81 2.79
N ASP A 118 14.41 8.44 1.65
CA ASP A 118 13.70 9.63 1.18
C ASP A 118 12.80 9.25 0.01
N LEU A 119 11.47 9.32 0.20
CA LEU A 119 10.51 8.94 -0.84
C LEU A 119 10.47 10.01 -1.95
N ASP A 120 10.74 11.27 -1.62
CA ASP A 120 10.78 12.36 -2.61
C ASP A 120 11.99 12.24 -3.55
N ALA A 121 13.01 11.49 -3.14
CA ALA A 121 14.17 11.17 -3.98
C ALA A 121 13.99 9.90 -4.83
N LEU A 122 12.91 9.13 -4.63
CA LEU A 122 12.65 7.94 -5.44
C LEU A 122 12.15 8.32 -6.84
N PRO A 123 12.49 7.53 -7.88
CA PRO A 123 11.82 7.65 -9.16
C PRO A 123 10.29 7.51 -8.99
N PRO A 124 9.47 8.26 -9.74
CA PRO A 124 8.02 8.13 -9.67
C PRO A 124 7.56 6.68 -9.93
N PRO A 125 6.42 6.26 -9.34
CA PRO A 125 5.84 4.96 -9.66
C PRO A 125 5.55 4.81 -11.15
N THR A 126 5.72 3.59 -11.66
CA THR A 126 5.44 3.24 -13.06
C THR A 126 4.08 2.56 -13.24
N THR A 127 3.29 2.42 -12.16
CA THR A 127 2.00 1.72 -12.16
C THR A 127 0.86 2.66 -12.52
N GLY A 128 0.15 2.35 -13.61
CA GLY A 128 -1.06 3.08 -14.02
C GLY A 128 -0.80 4.57 -14.24
N THR A 129 -1.64 5.42 -13.62
CA THR A 129 -1.53 6.89 -13.71
C THR A 129 -0.86 7.51 -12.47
N ALA A 130 -0.25 6.70 -11.60
CA ALA A 130 0.34 7.19 -10.37
C ALA A 130 1.62 8.00 -10.63
N SER A 131 1.84 9.05 -9.86
CA SER A 131 3.03 9.91 -9.96
C SER A 131 3.76 10.11 -8.63
N THR A 132 3.20 9.61 -7.53
CA THR A 132 3.75 9.76 -6.18
C THR A 132 3.69 8.44 -5.41
N TRP A 133 4.64 8.25 -4.50
CA TRP A 133 4.62 7.20 -3.50
C TRP A 133 3.88 7.63 -2.24
N VAL A 134 3.22 6.66 -1.60
CA VAL A 134 2.66 6.78 -0.26
C VAL A 134 3.28 5.72 0.63
N TRP A 135 3.80 6.13 1.78
CA TRP A 135 4.35 5.21 2.78
C TRP A 135 3.26 4.38 3.46
N HIS A 136 3.33 3.06 3.33
CA HIS A 136 2.38 2.14 3.99
C HIS A 136 2.98 1.40 5.18
N GLY A 137 4.30 1.45 5.36
CA GLY A 137 4.92 0.97 6.59
C GLY A 137 6.25 0.27 6.39
N SER A 138 6.79 -0.16 7.52
CA SER A 138 7.93 -1.05 7.59
C SER A 138 7.63 -2.23 8.52
N SER A 139 7.78 -3.45 8.00
CA SER A 139 7.72 -4.69 8.78
C SER A 139 9.14 -5.14 9.08
N LEU A 140 9.51 -5.23 10.35
CA LEU A 140 10.88 -5.52 10.76
C LEU A 140 11.09 -7.02 10.91
N LEU A 141 12.29 -7.49 10.54
CA LEU A 141 12.71 -8.83 10.89
C LEU A 141 13.04 -8.87 12.39
N GLU A 142 12.18 -9.51 13.17
CA GLU A 142 12.40 -9.72 14.60
C GLU A 142 12.85 -11.17 14.86
N GLU A 143 14.13 -11.33 15.19
CA GLU A 143 14.73 -12.65 15.49
C GLU A 143 14.76 -12.95 17.01
N GLY A 144 14.00 -12.19 17.80
CA GLY A 144 13.93 -12.30 19.25
C GLY A 144 15.10 -11.62 20.00
N PRO A 145 15.23 -11.86 21.32
CA PRO A 145 16.24 -11.22 22.16
C PRO A 145 17.67 -11.48 21.67
N GLY A 146 18.46 -10.42 21.47
CA GLY A 146 19.82 -10.50 20.94
C GLY A 146 19.92 -10.75 19.42
N GLY A 147 18.77 -10.83 18.74
CA GLY A 147 18.69 -10.88 17.28
C GLY A 147 19.14 -9.59 16.62
N LYS A 148 19.44 -9.65 15.31
CA LYS A 148 19.85 -8.46 14.55
C LYS A 148 18.62 -7.67 14.13
N TRP A 149 18.70 -6.36 14.25
CA TRP A 149 17.69 -5.41 13.77
C TRP A 149 18.16 -4.73 12.49
N ASP A 150 18.47 -5.54 11.47
CA ASP A 150 19.16 -5.12 10.25
C ASP A 150 18.33 -5.25 8.97
N ARG A 151 17.09 -5.75 9.04
CA ARG A 151 16.20 -5.94 7.88
C ARG A 151 14.81 -5.39 8.13
N ALA A 152 14.25 -4.76 7.11
CA ALA A 152 12.87 -4.30 7.07
C ALA A 152 12.26 -4.55 5.69
N LEU A 153 11.03 -5.05 5.62
CA LEU A 153 10.20 -4.97 4.41
C LEU A 153 9.56 -3.59 4.40
N ILE A 154 9.78 -2.81 3.34
CA ILE A 154 9.23 -1.48 3.14
C ILE A 154 8.11 -1.56 2.13
N SER A 155 6.89 -1.17 2.53
CA SER A 155 5.72 -1.14 1.63
C SER A 155 5.41 0.29 1.21
N LEU A 156 5.32 0.48 -0.10
CA LEU A 156 4.99 1.75 -0.73
C LEU A 156 3.83 1.56 -1.71
N SER A 157 2.84 2.45 -1.62
CA SER A 157 1.70 2.45 -2.54
C SER A 157 1.89 3.47 -3.67
N PRO A 158 1.76 3.07 -4.94
CA PRO A 158 1.69 4.01 -6.05
C PRO A 158 0.36 4.78 -6.00
N GLY A 159 0.45 6.09 -5.81
CA GLY A 159 -0.71 6.99 -5.82
C GLY A 159 -1.67 6.85 -4.62
N GLY A 160 -1.29 6.09 -3.59
CA GLY A 160 -2.08 5.92 -2.37
C GLY A 160 -3.30 5.00 -2.52
N SER A 161 -3.24 4.05 -3.46
CA SER A 161 -4.20 2.95 -3.55
C SER A 161 -3.97 1.90 -2.46
N ASP A 162 -4.90 0.95 -2.33
CA ASP A 162 -4.74 -0.22 -1.44
C ASP A 162 -3.69 -1.25 -1.93
N ALA A 163 -3.08 -1.03 -3.10
CA ALA A 163 -2.05 -1.89 -3.65
C ALA A 163 -0.66 -1.38 -3.27
N ASP A 164 0.25 -2.30 -2.95
CA ASP A 164 1.61 -2.01 -2.54
C ASP A 164 2.62 -2.69 -3.44
N ILE A 165 3.76 -2.03 -3.64
CA ILE A 165 5.02 -2.74 -3.85
C ILE A 165 5.71 -2.90 -2.50
N THR A 166 6.44 -4.00 -2.33
CA THR A 166 7.21 -4.25 -1.11
C THR A 166 8.65 -4.61 -1.44
N ARG A 167 9.62 -3.96 -0.80
CA ARG A 167 11.04 -4.24 -0.99
C ARG A 167 11.76 -4.37 0.34
N GLU A 168 12.66 -5.33 0.44
CA GLU A 168 13.52 -5.50 1.60
C GLU A 168 14.66 -4.47 1.62
N MET A 169 14.88 -3.90 2.79
CA MET A 169 15.90 -2.90 3.05
C MET A 169 16.88 -3.41 4.12
N ASP A 170 18.17 -3.20 3.89
CA ASP A 170 19.23 -3.37 4.87
C ASP A 170 19.37 -2.06 5.67
N LEU A 171 19.12 -2.12 6.99
CA LEU A 171 19.13 -0.96 7.87
C LEU A 171 20.54 -0.51 8.32
N VAL A 172 21.56 -1.33 8.03
CA VAL A 172 22.96 -1.01 8.31
C VAL A 172 23.54 -0.18 7.17
N THR A 173 23.29 -0.62 5.93
CA THR A 173 23.75 0.08 4.72
C THR A 173 22.77 1.14 4.22
N GLU A 174 21.55 1.13 4.75
CA GLU A 174 20.45 2.04 4.39
C GLU A 174 20.08 1.97 2.91
N LYS A 175 20.07 0.76 2.37
CA LYS A 175 19.77 0.48 0.96
C LYS A 175 18.80 -0.68 0.82
N PHE A 176 18.00 -0.63 -0.23
CA PHE A 176 17.27 -1.81 -0.67
C PHE A 176 18.25 -2.93 -1.03
N VAL A 177 17.94 -4.14 -0.57
CA VAL A 177 18.69 -5.34 -0.92
C VAL A 177 18.31 -5.71 -2.36
N ASP A 178 19.30 -5.95 -3.21
CA ASP A 178 19.05 -6.37 -4.59
C ASP A 178 18.40 -7.78 -4.59
N PRO A 179 17.34 -8.02 -5.38
CA PRO A 179 16.78 -9.36 -5.53
C PRO A 179 17.80 -10.42 -5.94
N GLU A 180 18.82 -10.05 -6.74
CA GLU A 180 19.91 -10.96 -7.12
C GLU A 180 20.81 -11.33 -5.93
N ASP A 181 20.96 -10.42 -4.96
CA ASP A 181 21.64 -10.66 -3.68
C ASP A 181 20.70 -11.30 -2.63
N GLY A 182 19.51 -11.72 -3.06
CA GLY A 182 18.52 -12.39 -2.24
C GLY A 182 17.53 -11.46 -1.54
N GLY A 183 17.41 -10.18 -1.91
CA GLY A 183 16.39 -9.29 -1.35
C GLY A 183 14.97 -9.72 -1.70
N PHE A 184 14.06 -9.73 -0.72
CA PHE A 184 12.64 -9.91 -1.03
C PHE A 184 12.10 -8.67 -1.75
N ALA A 185 11.55 -8.85 -2.95
CA ALA A 185 10.96 -7.77 -3.74
C ALA A 185 9.68 -8.21 -4.46
N LEU A 186 8.59 -7.53 -4.13
CA LEU A 186 7.28 -7.59 -4.78
C LEU A 186 7.11 -6.27 -5.53
N LEU A 187 7.47 -6.26 -6.82
CA LEU A 187 7.55 -5.04 -7.63
C LEU A 187 6.27 -4.73 -8.41
N GLU A 188 5.40 -5.73 -8.58
CA GLU A 188 4.07 -5.54 -9.13
C GLU A 188 3.11 -5.11 -8.03
N ALA A 189 2.46 -3.96 -8.22
CA ALA A 189 1.58 -3.39 -7.21
C ALA A 189 0.30 -4.23 -7.11
N ALA A 190 0.08 -4.85 -5.95
CA ALA A 190 -1.12 -5.61 -5.64
C ALA A 190 -1.52 -5.42 -4.18
N LYS A 191 -2.77 -5.73 -3.84
CA LYS A 191 -3.20 -5.81 -2.44
C LYS A 191 -2.46 -6.98 -1.79
N THR A 192 -1.32 -6.70 -1.18
CA THR A 192 -0.37 -7.73 -0.72
C THR A 192 -0.34 -7.77 0.80
N SER A 193 -0.18 -8.96 1.35
CA SER A 193 0.19 -9.18 2.75
C SER A 193 1.48 -9.97 2.78
N VAL A 194 2.53 -9.41 3.37
CA VAL A 194 3.83 -10.07 3.47
C VAL A 194 4.47 -9.76 4.81
N ASP A 195 5.01 -10.78 5.45
CA ASP A 195 5.74 -10.64 6.71
C ASP A 195 6.81 -11.72 6.87
N TYR A 196 7.83 -11.45 7.69
CA TYR A 196 8.89 -12.40 7.96
C TYR A 196 8.36 -13.61 8.74
N ARG A 197 8.73 -14.80 8.27
CA ARG A 197 8.69 -16.03 9.06
C ARG A 197 10.04 -16.31 9.71
N SER A 198 11.11 -15.99 8.98
CA SER A 198 12.50 -16.04 9.43
C SER A 198 13.35 -15.13 8.55
N ARG A 199 14.66 -15.08 8.79
CA ARG A 199 15.59 -14.35 7.92
C ARG A 199 15.55 -14.80 6.48
N ASP A 200 15.31 -16.07 6.20
CA ASP A 200 15.39 -16.63 4.85
C ASP A 200 14.01 -17.02 4.29
N GLU A 201 12.92 -16.59 4.94
CA GLU A 201 11.57 -16.98 4.54
C GLU A 201 10.53 -15.93 4.96
N VAL A 202 9.64 -15.56 4.03
CA VAL A 202 8.46 -14.72 4.30
C VAL A 202 7.18 -15.51 4.05
N LEU A 203 6.12 -15.16 4.78
CA LEU A 203 4.76 -15.55 4.39
C LEU A 203 4.21 -14.45 3.49
N VAL A 204 3.72 -14.81 2.31
CA VAL A 204 3.24 -13.86 1.32
C VAL A 204 1.87 -14.26 0.81
N GLY A 205 0.98 -13.29 0.67
CA GLY A 205 -0.28 -13.39 -0.05
C GLY A 205 -0.37 -12.24 -1.04
N THR A 206 -0.39 -12.55 -2.32
CA THR A 206 -0.44 -11.57 -3.42
C THR A 206 -1.07 -12.21 -4.65
N ASP A 207 -1.14 -11.48 -5.76
CA ASP A 207 -1.54 -12.02 -7.07
C ASP A 207 -0.35 -12.74 -7.71
N PHE A 208 -0.15 -14.02 -7.37
CA PHE A 208 1.07 -14.73 -7.77
C PHE A 208 1.15 -14.93 -9.28
N GLU A 209 0.00 -15.16 -9.91
CA GLU A 209 -0.15 -15.45 -11.32
C GLU A 209 -0.48 -14.20 -12.14
N GLY A 210 -0.87 -13.09 -11.49
CA GLY A 210 -1.29 -11.84 -12.13
C GLY A 210 -2.66 -11.93 -12.80
N ASP A 211 -3.41 -13.01 -12.56
CA ASP A 211 -4.74 -13.27 -13.11
C ASP A 211 -5.86 -13.20 -12.06
N GLY A 212 -5.51 -12.86 -10.81
CA GLY A 212 -6.43 -12.75 -9.69
C GLY A 212 -6.90 -14.09 -9.11
N SER A 213 -6.40 -15.24 -9.58
CA SER A 213 -6.84 -16.56 -9.12
C SER A 213 -6.50 -16.84 -7.65
N SER A 214 -5.46 -16.20 -7.11
CA SER A 214 -5.08 -16.22 -5.70
C SER A 214 -5.82 -15.17 -4.85
N LEU A 215 -6.70 -14.37 -5.45
CA LEU A 215 -7.43 -13.27 -4.83
C LEU A 215 -8.92 -13.59 -4.62
N THR A 216 -9.53 -12.85 -3.72
CA THR A 216 -10.99 -12.73 -3.60
C THR A 216 -11.55 -11.84 -4.71
N ASP A 217 -12.86 -11.85 -4.92
CA ASP A 217 -13.54 -10.94 -5.86
C ASP A 217 -13.30 -9.45 -5.53
N SER A 218 -12.91 -9.13 -4.29
CA SER A 218 -12.54 -7.77 -3.85
C SER A 218 -11.05 -7.45 -4.00
N GLY A 219 -10.27 -8.36 -4.59
CA GLY A 219 -8.84 -8.21 -4.87
C GLY A 219 -7.91 -8.50 -3.68
N TYR A 220 -8.42 -8.93 -2.53
CA TYR A 220 -7.57 -9.28 -1.37
C TYR A 220 -7.07 -10.72 -1.46
N PRO A 221 -5.86 -11.02 -0.94
CA PRO A 221 -5.28 -12.35 -1.03
C PRO A 221 -6.09 -13.36 -0.22
N ARG A 222 -6.38 -14.52 -0.82
CA ARG A 222 -7.03 -15.68 -0.17
C ARG A 222 -6.13 -16.91 -0.08
N VAL A 223 -4.93 -16.83 -0.66
CA VAL A 223 -3.89 -17.85 -0.59
C VAL A 223 -2.65 -17.21 0.04
N ILE A 224 -2.08 -17.89 1.04
CA ILE A 224 -0.80 -17.54 1.64
C ILE A 224 0.20 -18.64 1.29
N LYS A 225 1.36 -18.25 0.79
CA LYS A 225 2.47 -19.13 0.41
C LYS A 225 3.73 -18.80 1.23
N SER A 226 4.67 -19.73 1.28
CA SER A 226 5.91 -19.60 2.05
C SER A 226 7.05 -19.36 1.07
N TRP A 227 7.52 -18.13 0.97
CA TRP A 227 8.49 -17.74 -0.04
C TRP A 227 9.90 -17.68 0.55
N LYS A 228 10.81 -18.44 -0.03
CA LYS A 228 12.20 -18.56 0.45
C LYS A 228 13.13 -17.57 -0.25
N ARG A 229 14.08 -17.06 0.51
CA ARG A 229 15.13 -16.16 0.02
C ARG A 229 15.89 -16.76 -1.16
N GLY A 230 16.17 -15.94 -2.16
CA GLY A 230 16.93 -16.35 -3.35
C GLY A 230 16.16 -17.26 -4.32
N THR A 231 14.86 -17.44 -4.12
CA THR A 231 13.98 -18.14 -5.07
C THR A 231 13.02 -17.13 -5.74
N PRO A 232 12.60 -17.35 -6.99
CA PRO A 232 11.56 -16.53 -7.60
C PRO A 232 10.23 -16.68 -6.85
N LEU A 233 9.37 -15.65 -6.86
CA LEU A 233 8.06 -15.68 -6.21
C LEU A 233 7.18 -16.86 -6.65
N ALA A 234 7.34 -17.31 -7.90
CA ALA A 234 6.62 -18.44 -8.47
C ALA A 234 6.90 -19.79 -7.75
N ASP A 235 8.01 -19.89 -7.03
CA ASP A 235 8.42 -21.10 -6.28
C ASP A 235 7.92 -21.10 -4.81
N ALA A 236 7.15 -20.10 -4.41
CA ALA A 236 6.56 -19.98 -3.07
C ALA A 236 5.46 -21.03 -2.79
#